data_AF-A0A512JDH1-F1
#
_entry.id   AF-A0A512JDH1-F1
#
_cell.length_a   1.000
_cell.length_b   1.000
_cell.length_c   1.000
_cell.angle_alpha   90.00
_cell.angle_beta   90.00
_cell.angle_gamma   90.00
#
_symmetry.space_group_name_H-M   'P 1'
#
loop_
_entity.id
_entity.type
_entity.pdbx_description
1 polymer ?
#
loop_
_entity_poly.entity_id
_entity_poly.type
_entity_poly.pdbx_seq_one_letter_code
_entity_poly.pdbx_strand_id
1 'polypeptide(L)' 'MSAMKILAHIRTEEVPGGYQITMETDDGQVIRVFATENQVSDLADELDELLDDDEVEFTPEQKHVGEEQLS' A
#
# COMPACT_ATOMS: atom_id res chain seq x y z
N MET A 1 5.32 7.65 22.83
CA MET A 1 5.58 6.91 21.56
C MET A 1 4.22 6.45 21.07
N SER A 2 3.76 6.90 19.91
CA SER A 2 2.50 6.38 19.36
C SER A 2 2.73 4.92 18.96
N ALA A 3 1.81 4.03 19.31
CA ALA A 3 1.82 2.68 18.77
C ALA A 3 1.77 2.76 17.23
N MET A 4 2.53 1.90 16.56
CA MET A 4 2.43 1.70 15.12
C MET A 4 1.01 1.21 14.81
N LYS A 5 0.36 1.81 13.82
CA LYS A 5 -0.99 1.43 13.39
C LYS A 5 -0.93 0.66 12.10
N ILE A 6 -1.76 -0.35 11.97
CA ILE A 6 -1.82 -1.15 10.76
C ILE A 6 -2.74 -0.43 9.79
N LEU A 7 -2.27 -0.20 8.57
CA LEU A 7 -3.11 0.33 7.49
C LEU A 7 -4.00 -0.81 6.98
N ALA A 8 -5.31 -0.71 7.22
CA ALA A 8 -6.28 -1.76 6.92
C ALA A 8 -6.91 -1.59 5.53
N HIS A 9 -7.10 -0.35 5.07
CA HIS A 9 -7.69 -0.08 3.77
C HIS A 9 -7.18 1.24 3.17
N ILE A 10 -6.98 1.24 1.85
CA ILE A 10 -6.61 2.43 1.07
C ILE A 10 -7.59 2.57 -0.10
N ARG A 11 -8.12 3.77 -0.29
CA ARG A 11 -8.96 4.13 -1.44
C ARG A 11 -8.44 5.41 -2.07
N THR A 12 -8.23 5.38 -3.38
CA THR A 12 -7.86 6.55 -4.17
C THR A 12 -9.02 6.93 -5.09
N GLU A 13 -9.33 8.22 -5.16
CA GLU A 13 -10.40 8.78 -5.99
C GLU A 13 -9.88 10.00 -6.74
N GLU A 14 -10.20 10.09 -8.03
CA GLU A 14 -10.02 11.32 -8.79
C GLU A 14 -11.02 12.38 -8.33
N VAL A 15 -10.53 13.60 -8.12
CA VAL A 15 -11.32 14.77 -7.74
C VAL A 15 -10.89 15.98 -8.57
N PRO A 16 -11.71 17.04 -8.70
CA PRO A 16 -11.28 18.24 -9.40
C PRO A 16 -9.99 18.81 -8.80
N GLY A 17 -8.93 18.84 -9.59
CA GLY A 17 -7.62 19.34 -9.18
C GLY A 17 -6.63 18.29 -8.66
N GLY A 18 -6.97 16.99 -8.68
CA GLY A 18 -6.03 15.91 -8.36
C GLY A 18 -6.72 14.66 -7.83
N TYR A 19 -6.21 14.13 -6.73
CA TYR A 19 -6.62 12.87 -6.13
C TYR A 19 -6.91 13.05 -4.64
N GLN A 20 -7.91 12.32 -4.14
CA GLN A 20 -8.14 12.12 -2.72
C GLN A 20 -7.74 10.68 -2.36
N ILE A 21 -6.81 10.55 -1.42
CA ILE A 21 -6.39 9.26 -0.86
C ILE A 21 -7.00 9.16 0.54
N THR A 22 -7.79 8.11 0.77
CA THR A 22 -8.37 7.78 2.06
C THR A 22 -7.70 6.53 2.60
N MET A 23 -7.12 6.64 3.79
CA MET A 23 -6.44 5.57 4.51
C MET A 23 -7.21 5.28 5.80
N GLU A 24 -7.56 4.03 6.03
CA GLU A 24 -8.21 3.57 7.26
C GLU A 24 -7.28 2.62 8.00
N THR A 25 -7.06 2.87 9.27
CA THR A 25 -6.28 2.00 10.16
C THR A 25 -7.16 0.93 10.79
N ASP A 26 -6.53 -0.13 11.29
CA ASP A 26 -7.19 -1.26 11.98
C ASP A 26 -8.02 -0.85 13.21
N ASP A 27 -7.67 0.26 13.86
CA ASP A 27 -8.42 0.86 14.95
C ASP A 27 -9.57 1.81 14.49
N GLY A 28 -9.83 1.85 13.19
CA GLY A 28 -10.91 2.62 12.57
C GLY A 28 -10.61 4.11 12.40
N GLN A 29 -9.37 4.56 12.59
CA GLN A 29 -9.02 5.95 12.27
C GLN A 29 -8.90 6.15 10.77
N VAL A 30 -9.43 7.28 10.30
CA VAL A 30 -9.46 7.62 8.88
C VAL A 30 -8.62 8.88 8.65
N ILE A 31 -7.65 8.76 7.75
CA ILE A 31 -6.80 9.84 7.28
C ILE A 31 -7.16 10.11 5.82
N ARG A 32 -7.35 11.39 5.47
CA ARG A 32 -7.63 11.82 4.10
C ARG A 32 -6.59 12.82 3.65
N VAL A 33 -6.01 12.56 2.49
CA VAL A 33 -4.96 13.38 1.88
C VAL A 33 -5.43 13.80 0.50
N PHE A 34 -5.27 15.08 0.16
CA PHE A 34 -5.41 15.58 -1.20
C PHE A 34 -4.02 15.71 -1.81
N ALA A 35 -3.85 15.14 -3.00
CA ALA A 35 -2.58 15.11 -3.70
C ALA A 35 -2.77 15.49 -5.17
N THR A 36 -1.76 16.12 -5.76
CA THR A 36 -1.69 16.32 -7.21
C THR A 36 -1.26 15.03 -7.89
N GLU A 37 -1.43 14.96 -9.22
CA GLU A 37 -0.94 13.84 -10.03
C GLU A 37 0.56 13.59 -9.82
N ASN A 38 1.38 14.65 -9.85
CA ASN A 38 2.82 14.54 -9.62
C ASN A 38 3.12 13.94 -8.23
N GLN A 39 2.43 14.39 -7.17
CA GLN A 39 2.65 13.85 -5.83
C GLN A 39 2.25 12.37 -5.69
N VAL A 40 1.23 11.94 -6.42
CA VAL A 40 0.85 10.52 -6.47
C VAL A 40 1.88 9.71 -7.25
N SER A 41 2.41 10.25 -8.34
CA SER A 41 3.48 9.63 -9.12
C SER A 41 4.76 9.47 -8.29
N ASP A 42 5.21 10.56 -7.65
CA ASP A 42 6.40 10.55 -6.79
C ASP A 42 6.24 9.53 -5.65
N LEU A 43 5.05 9.43 -5.05
CA LEU A 43 4.76 8.44 -4.01
C LEU A 43 4.80 7.00 -4.55
N ALA A 44 4.36 6.75 -5.78
CA ALA A 44 4.42 5.42 -6.38
C ALA A 44 5.87 4.99 -6.61
N ASP A 45 6.71 5.90 -7.12
CA ASP A 45 8.13 5.63 -7.34
C ASP A 45 8.86 5.34 -6.02
N GLU A 46 8.57 6.10 -4.95
CA GLU A 46 9.13 5.85 -3.61
C GLU A 46 8.70 4.49 -3.02
N LEU A 47 7.46 4.05 -3.27
CA LEU A 47 6.98 2.75 -2.82
C LEU A 47 7.62 1.62 -3.60
N ASP A 48 7.81 1.76 -4.91
CA ASP A 48 8.48 0.76 -5.74
C ASP A 48 9.94 0.59 -5.29
N GLU A 49 10.67 1.68 -5.01
CA GLU A 49 12.03 1.61 -4.47
C GLU A 49 12.08 0.89 -3.11
N LEU A 50 11.10 1.16 -2.23
CA LEU A 50 11.02 0.50 -0.93
C LEU A 50 10.72 -1.01 -1.05
N LEU A 51 9.91 -1.40 -2.03
CA LEU A 51 9.56 -2.80 -2.26
C LEU A 51 10.67 -3.58 -2.98
N ASP A 52 11.47 -2.91 -3.81
CA ASP A 52 12.60 -3.50 -4.52
C ASP A 52 13.79 -3.80 -3.59
N ASP A 53 13.90 -3.13 -2.44
CA ASP A 53 14.93 -3.40 -1.42
C ASP A 53 14.61 -4.66 -0.58
N ASP A 54 13.39 -5.18 -0.70
CA ASP A 54 12.99 -6.49 -0.18
C ASP A 54 13.20 -7.59 -1.25
N GLU A 55 14.46 -7.97 -1.50
CA GLU A 55 14.77 -9.38 -1.79
C GLU A 55 14.38 -10.20 -0.54
N VAL A 56 13.08 -10.35 -0.29
CA VAL A 56 12.56 -11.35 0.64
C VAL A 56 12.90 -12.69 0.01
N GLU A 57 13.98 -13.32 0.48
CA GLU A 57 14.18 -14.75 0.33
C GLU A 57 12.96 -15.45 0.93
N PHE A 58 11.97 -15.75 0.08
CA PHE A 58 10.89 -16.64 0.46
C PHE A 58 11.52 -17.98 0.86
N THR A 59 11.32 -18.40 2.11
CA THR A 59 11.71 -19.74 2.50
C THR A 59 10.94 -20.75 1.63
N PRO A 60 11.51 -21.92 1.30
CA PRO A 60 10.90 -22.89 0.38
C PRO A 60 9.49 -23.35 0.78
N GLU A 61 9.08 -23.12 2.03
CA GLU A 61 7.74 -23.40 2.55
C GLU A 61 6.67 -22.42 2.05
N GLN A 62 7.02 -21.16 1.74
CA GLN A 62 6.06 -20.16 1.24
C GLN A 62 5.77 -20.29 -0.27
N LYS A 63 6.63 -21.00 -1.02
CA LYS A 63 6.48 -21.22 -2.47
C LYS A 63 5.37 -22.22 -2.82
N HIS A 64 5.04 -23.16 -1.95
CA HIS A 64 4.13 -24.28 -2.26
C HIS A 64 2.64 -23.93 -2.25
N VAL A 65 2.22 -22.77 -1.74
CA VAL A 65 0.80 -22.42 -1.65
C VAL A 65 0.22 -21.95 -3.01
N GLY A 66 1.08 -21.64 -4.00
CA GLY A 66 0.65 -21.15 -5.31
C GLY A 66 0.36 -22.23 -6.37
N GLU A 67 0.79 -23.48 -6.17
CA GLU A 67 0.74 -24.51 -7.22
C GLU A 67 -0.42 -25.52 -7.06
N GLU A 68 -1.18 -25.48 -5.96
CA GLU A 68 -2.24 -26.48 -5.67
C GLU A 68 -3.68 -26.05 -6.01
N GLN A 69 -3.88 -24.94 -6.72
CA GLN A 69 -5.23 -24.54 -7.21
C GLN A 69 -5.29 -24.24 -8.69
N LEU A 70 -4.73 -25.11 -9.54
CA LEU A 70 -5.15 -25.22 -10.93
C LEU A 70 -5.35 -26.71 -11.24
N SER A 71 -6.58 -27.15 -11.02
CA SER A 71 -7.09 -28.49 -11.29
C SER A 71 -7.17 -28.82 -12.78
#